data_AF-A0A4R4JUM1-F1
#
_entry.id   AF-A0A4R4JUM1-F1
#
_cell.length_a   1.000
_cell.length_b   1.000
_cell.length_c   1.000
_cell.angle_alpha   90.00
_cell.angle_beta   90.00
_cell.angle_gamma   90.00
#
_symmetry.space_group_name_H-M   'P 1'
#
loop_
_entity.id
_entity.type
_entity.pdbx_description
1 polymer ?
#
loop_
_entity_poly.entity_id
_entity_poly.type
_entity_poly.pdbx_seq_one_letter_code
_entity_poly.pdbx_strand_id
1 'polypeptide(L)' 'MFRYSINQAVKINISGEMGYIKGRAEYRNHISSYLLVYKTYDFRAAEAWFDEDDISSVDEE' A
#
# COMPACT_ATOMS: atom_id res chain seq x y z
N MET A 1 -9.44 -0.31 13.20
CA MET A 1 -8.00 -0.58 13.49
C MET A 1 -7.33 -0.88 12.17
N PHE A 2 -6.18 -0.29 11.90
CA PHE A 2 -5.50 -0.47 10.61
C PHE A 2 -4.87 -1.86 10.52
N ARG A 3 -5.06 -2.55 9.38
CA ARG A 3 -4.46 -3.85 9.09
C ARG A 3 -2.94 -3.78 8.91
N TYR A 4 -2.46 -2.71 8.27
CA TYR A 4 -1.04 -2.51 8.01
C TYR A 4 -0.41 -1.35 8.82
N SER A 5 0.89 -1.46 9.08
CA SER A 5 1.70 -0.48 9.81
C SER A 5 2.43 0.50 8.89
N ILE A 6 2.74 1.72 9.39
CA ILE A 6 3.66 2.64 8.69
C ILE A 6 5.02 1.94 8.55
N ASN A 7 5.67 2.15 7.41
CA ASN A 7 6.95 1.57 7.03
C ASN A 7 6.91 0.04 6.84
N GLN A 8 5.72 -0.57 6.79
CA GLN A 8 5.56 -1.99 6.43
C GLN A 8 5.69 -2.15 4.92
N ALA A 9 6.37 -3.23 4.51
CA ALA A 9 6.45 -3.63 3.12
C ALA A 9 5.15 -4.29 2.66
N VAL A 10 4.61 -3.81 1.54
CA VAL A 10 3.38 -4.31 0.93
C VAL A 10 3.56 -4.42 -0.57
N LYS A 11 2.77 -5.29 -1.18
CA LYS A 11 2.68 -5.50 -2.61
C LYS A 11 1.36 -4.95 -3.12
N ILE A 12 1.39 -4.21 -4.22
CA ILE A 12 0.21 -3.78 -4.97
C ILE A 12 -0.29 -4.97 -5.77
N ASN A 13 -1.52 -5.40 -5.54
CA ASN A 13 -2.06 -6.65 -6.08
C ASN A 13 -2.18 -6.63 -7.60
N ILE A 14 -2.59 -5.49 -8.18
CA ILE A 14 -2.82 -5.37 -9.63
C ILE A 14 -1.53 -5.30 -10.46
N SER A 15 -0.52 -4.55 -10.00
CA SER A 15 0.73 -4.35 -10.74
C SER A 15 1.84 -5.30 -10.31
N GLY A 16 1.72 -5.90 -9.13
CA GLY A 16 2.76 -6.72 -8.51
C GLY A 16 3.94 -5.92 -7.96
N GLU A 17 3.89 -4.58 -8.02
CA GLU A 17 4.93 -3.70 -7.52
C GLU A 17 4.97 -3.75 -5.99
N MET A 18 6.18 -3.66 -5.43
CA MET A 18 6.37 -3.66 -3.98
C MET A 18 6.78 -2.27 -3.51
N GLY A 19 6.26 -1.89 -2.35
CA GLY A 19 6.50 -0.59 -1.76
C GLY A 19 6.32 -0.61 -0.25
N TYR A 20 6.37 0.59 0.33
CA TYR A 20 6.24 0.79 1.77
C TYR A 20 5.09 1.75 2.06
N ILE A 21 4.41 1.52 3.17
CA ILE A 21 3.33 2.39 3.63
C ILE A 21 3.91 3.65 4.26
N LYS A 22 3.67 4.80 3.64
CA LYS A 22 4.06 6.13 4.11
C LYS A 22 2.95 6.82 4.92
N GLY A 23 1.69 6.48 4.67
CA GLY A 23 0.54 7.13 5.31
C GLY A 23 -0.69 6.22 5.39
N ARG A 24 -1.64 6.60 6.26
CA ARG A 24 -2.90 5.88 6.49
C ARG A 24 -4.05 6.88 6.60
N ALA A 25 -5.18 6.55 6.01
CA ALA A 25 -6.40 7.34 6.07
C ALA A 25 -7.58 6.43 6.46
N GLU A 26 -8.40 6.90 7.40
CA GLU A 26 -9.65 6.25 7.77
C GLU A 26 -10.82 7.02 7.18
N TYR A 27 -11.81 6.30 6.67
CA TYR A 27 -13.01 6.87 6.06
C TYR A 27 -14.25 6.42 6.83
N ARG A 28 -15.26 7.31 6.88
CA ARG A 28 -16.50 7.02 7.60
C ARG A 28 -17.40 6.01 6.86
N ASN A 29 -17.36 6.01 5.53
CA ASN A 29 -18.24 5.22 4.67
C ASN A 29 -17.45 4.37 3.65
N HIS A 30 -16.16 4.13 3.91
CA HIS A 30 -15.27 3.39 3.01
C HIS A 30 -14.22 2.62 3.80
N ILE A 31 -13.57 1.64 3.17
CA ILE A 31 -12.43 0.94 3.76
C ILE A 31 -11.24 1.88 3.91
N SER A 32 -10.35 1.56 4.86
CA SER A 32 -9.12 2.30 5.10
C SER A 32 -8.25 2.34 3.85
N SER A 33 -7.64 3.48 3.57
CA SER A 33 -6.69 3.61 2.46
C SER A 33 -5.28 3.90 2.99
N TYR A 34 -4.29 3.51 2.20
CA TYR A 34 -2.88 3.52 2.52
C TYR A 34 -2.11 4.26 1.43
N LEU A 35 -1.26 5.20 1.84
CA LEU A 35 -0.34 5.88 0.93
C LEU A 35 0.90 5.02 0.80
N LEU A 36 1.13 4.46 -0.38
CA LEU A 36 2.32 3.67 -0.68
C LEU A 36 3.35 4.53 -1.40
N VAL A 37 4.63 4.35 -1.04
CA VAL A 37 5.76 4.74 -1.87
C VAL A 37 6.38 3.48 -2.47
N TYR A 38 6.46 3.42 -3.78
CA TYR A 38 6.88 2.22 -4.50
C TYR A 38 7.72 2.60 -5.71
N LYS A 39 8.42 1.60 -6.24
CA LYS A 39 9.21 1.74 -7.46
C LYS A 39 8.38 1.21 -8.62
N THR A 40 8.14 2.05 -9.62
CA THR A 40 7.40 1.65 -10.81
C THR A 40 8.23 0.73 -11.69
N TYR A 41 7.57 0.00 -12.60
CA TYR A 41 8.24 -0.78 -13.64
C TYR A 41 9.28 0.04 -14.44
N ASP A 42 9.02 1.33 -14.70
CA ASP A 42 9.94 2.27 -15.37
C ASP A 42 11.09 2.75 -14.47
N PHE A 43 11.33 2.10 -13.33
CA PHE A 43 12.37 2.40 -12.36
C PHE A 43 12.25 3.79 -11.70
N ARG A 44 11.05 4.38 -11.65
CA ARG A 44 10.80 5.67 -11.01
C ARG A 44 10.21 5.49 -9.62
N ALA A 45 10.52 6.40 -8.71
CA ALA A 45 9.80 6.48 -7.43
C ALA A 45 8.43 7.12 -7.68
N ALA A 46 7.37 6.47 -7.21
CA ALA A 46 6.01 6.98 -7.25
C ALA A 46 5.36 6.85 -5.88
N GLU A 47 4.36 7.69 -5.63
CA GLU A 47 3.48 7.55 -4.47
C GLU A 47 2.01 7.65 -4.89
N ALA A 48 1.18 6.77 -4.34
CA ALA A 48 -0.25 6.73 -4.62
C ALA A 48 -1.02 6.12 -3.44
N TRP A 49 -2.30 6.49 -3.34
CA TRP A 49 -3.23 5.91 -2.36
C TRP A 49 -3.85 4.65 -2.94
N PHE A 50 -3.90 3.61 -2.11
CA PHE A 50 -4.52 2.32 -2.41
C PHE A 50 -5.44 1.93 -1.27
N ASP A 51 -6.52 1.21 -1.58
CA ASP A 51 -7.40 0.70 -0.55
C ASP A 51 -6.81 -0.55 0.12
N GLU A 52 -7.33 -0.90 1.30
CA GLU A 52 -6.84 -2.06 2.06
C GLU A 52 -6.86 -3.37 1.26
N ASP A 53 -7.82 -3.54 0.35
CA ASP A 53 -7.98 -4.72 -0.52
C ASP A 53 -7.03 -4.72 -1.74
N ASP A 54 -6.52 -3.54 -2.15
CA ASP A 54 -5.63 -3.43 -3.31
C ASP A 54 -4.19 -3.85 -2.99
N ILE A 55 -3.87 -4.06 -1.72
CA ILE A 55 -2.53 -4.34 -1.25
C ILE A 55 -2.48 -5.60 -0.39
N SER A 56 -1.33 -6.27 -0.37
CA SER A 56 -1.08 -7.43 0.47
C SER A 56 0.27 -7.35 1.16
N SER A 57 0.38 -7.89 2.36
CA SER A 57 1.66 -7.98 3.07
C SER A 57 2.64 -8.86 2.31
N VAL A 58 3.89 -8.42 2.22
CA VAL A 58 4.97 -9.21 1.60
C VAL A 58 5.36 -10.41 2.49
N ASP A 59 5.09 -10.34 3.79
CA ASP A 59 5.42 -11.37 4.79
C ASP A 59 4.35 -12.49 4.95
N GLU A 60 3.25 -12.49 4.20
CA GLU A 60 2.32 -13.63 4.19
C GLU A 60 2.81 -14.69 3.18
N GLU A 61 3.78 -15.51 3.62
CA GLU A 61 4.14 -16.81 3.03
C GLU A 61 3.52 -17.96 3.84
#